data_AF-A0A0R3UA73-F1
#
_entry.id   AF-A0A0R3UA73-F1
#
_cell.length_a   1.000
_cell.length_b   1.000
_cell.length_c   1.000
_cell.angle_alpha   90.00
_cell.angle_beta   90.00
_cell.angle_gamma   90.00
#
_symmetry.space_group_name_H-M   'P 1'
#
loop_
_entity.id
_entity.type
_entity.pdbx_description
1 polymer ?
#
loop_
_entity_poly.entity_id
_entity_poly.type
_entity_poly.pdbx_seq_one_letter_code
_entity_poly.pdbx_strand_id
1 'polypeptide(L)'
;MVDCVETYRASAEGRDLHDIELTYANRLPTVLEANAAAAAATSTEHRLVKLAQIIKRFLRELPEPVIPTDFYESTVSLAGQTDPSKSNLLSSVSS
;
A
#
# COMPACT_ATOMS: atom_id res chain seq x y z
N MET A 1 -17.31 8.17 -2.71
CA MET A 1 -16.19 7.53 -3.44
C MET A 1 -15.05 7.37 -2.44
N VAL A 2 -14.44 6.18 -2.34
CA VAL A 2 -13.36 5.97 -1.36
C VAL A 2 -12.06 6.55 -1.92
N ASP A 3 -11.34 7.31 -1.11
CA ASP A 3 -10.01 7.80 -1.45
C ASP A 3 -8.96 6.73 -1.12
N CYS A 4 -8.51 6.02 -2.16
CA CYS A 4 -7.49 4.99 -2.03
C CYS A 4 -6.13 5.55 -1.60
N VAL A 5 -5.80 6.80 -1.92
CA VAL A 5 -4.51 7.41 -1.56
C VAL A 5 -4.48 7.67 -0.06
N GLU A 6 -5.52 8.30 0.47
CA GLU A 6 -5.62 8.55 1.91
C GLU A 6 -5.77 7.25 2.72
N THR A 7 -6.39 6.22 2.14
CA THR A 7 -6.43 4.86 2.75
C THR A 7 -5.03 4.29 3.00
N TYR A 8 -4.10 4.44 2.05
CA TYR A 8 -2.72 3.96 2.21
C TYR A 8 -1.86 4.88 3.06
N ARG A 9 -2.19 6.18 3.13
CA ARG A 9 -1.50 7.16 3.97
C ARG A 9 -1.88 7.04 5.45
N ALA A 10 -3.15 6.80 5.73
CA ALA A 10 -3.66 6.62 7.07
C ALA A 10 -3.02 5.39 7.77
N SER A 11 -2.85 5.52 9.09
CA SER A 11 -2.45 4.41 9.95
C SER A 11 -3.63 4.08 10.86
N ALA A 12 -4.02 2.80 10.89
CA ALA A 12 -4.89 2.28 11.95
C ALA A 12 -4.21 2.40 13.32
N GLU A 13 -5.05 2.48 14.34
CA GLU A 13 -4.64 2.64 15.74
C GLU A 13 -3.94 1.37 16.28
N GLY A 14 -3.14 1.52 17.34
CA GLY A 14 -2.26 0.46 17.84
C GLY A 14 -2.93 -0.87 18.25
N ARG A 15 -4.21 -0.86 18.66
CA ARG A 15 -4.96 -2.09 18.97
C ARG A 15 -5.32 -2.86 17.70
N ASP A 16 -5.66 -2.15 16.63
CA ASP A 16 -5.98 -2.76 15.34
C ASP A 16 -4.76 -3.47 14.74
N LEU A 17 -3.54 -2.98 15.03
CA LEU A 17 -2.29 -3.61 14.57
C LEU A 17 -2.06 -5.01 15.17
N HIS A 18 -2.41 -5.20 16.45
CA HIS A 18 -2.28 -6.51 17.10
C HIS A 18 -3.33 -7.51 16.59
N ASP A 19 -4.56 -7.05 16.37
CA ASP A 19 -5.62 -7.85 15.74
C ASP A 19 -5.26 -8.22 14.29
N ILE A 20 -4.60 -7.30 13.58
CA ILE A 20 -4.04 -7.52 12.23
C ILE A 20 -2.98 -8.62 12.26
N GLU A 21 -2.04 -8.60 13.20
CA GLU A 21 -1.00 -9.64 13.36
C GLU A 21 -1.62 -11.03 13.58
N LEU A 22 -2.57 -11.12 14.50
CA LEU A 22 -3.27 -12.36 14.82
C LEU A 22 -4.08 -12.90 13.64
N THR A 23 -4.71 -12.01 12.87
CA THR A 23 -5.47 -12.38 11.66
C THR A 23 -4.55 -12.86 10.55
N TYR A 24 -3.43 -12.16 10.34
CA TYR A 24 -2.44 -12.47 9.30
C TYR A 24 -1.70 -13.78 9.58
N ALA A 25 -1.26 -14.00 10.82
CA ALA A 25 -0.51 -15.21 11.19
C ALA A 25 -1.34 -16.50 11.09
N ASN A 26 -2.67 -16.40 11.19
CA ASN A 26 -3.53 -17.57 11.30
C ASN A 26 -4.45 -17.83 10.10
N ARG A 27 -4.66 -16.86 9.19
CA ARG A 27 -5.66 -17.00 8.12
C ARG A 27 -5.20 -16.32 6.82
N LEU A 28 -5.07 -17.12 5.75
CA LEU A 28 -5.06 -16.59 4.39
C LEU A 28 -6.35 -15.75 4.15
N PRO A 29 -6.30 -14.72 3.29
CA PRO A 29 -7.32 -13.66 3.18
C PRO A 29 -8.76 -14.11 2.89
N THR A 30 -8.99 -15.37 2.52
CA THR A 30 -10.30 -15.95 2.20
C THR A 30 -11.26 -16.02 3.39
N VAL A 31 -10.78 -15.89 4.63
CA VAL A 31 -11.65 -15.94 5.83
C VAL A 31 -12.13 -14.56 6.30
N LEU A 32 -11.52 -13.47 5.80
CA LEU A 32 -12.00 -12.11 6.09
C LEU A 32 -13.37 -11.83 5.47
N GLU A 33 -13.67 -12.45 4.33
CA GLU A 33 -14.97 -12.36 3.66
C GLU A 33 -16.05 -13.20 4.36
N ALA A 34 -15.69 -14.34 4.97
CA ALA A 34 -16.63 -15.14 5.77
C ALA A 34 -17.10 -14.40 7.05
N ASN A 35 -16.25 -13.52 7.59
CA ASN A 35 -16.61 -12.62 8.68
C ASN A 35 -17.31 -11.34 8.20
N ALA A 36 -17.57 -11.16 6.90
CA ALA A 36 -18.26 -9.99 6.38
C ALA A 36 -19.69 -9.84 6.92
N ALA A 37 -20.31 -10.95 7.37
CA ALA A 37 -21.58 -10.93 8.10
C ALA A 37 -21.47 -10.26 9.50
N ALA A 38 -20.30 -10.33 10.15
CA ALA A 38 -20.00 -9.59 11.39
C ALA A 38 -19.46 -8.17 11.12
N ALA A 39 -18.93 -7.92 9.91
CA ALA A 39 -18.35 -6.64 9.49
C ALA A 39 -19.37 -5.55 9.15
N ALA A 40 -20.68 -5.83 9.27
CA ALA A 40 -21.75 -4.86 9.07
C ALA A 40 -21.68 -3.66 10.05
N ALA A 41 -20.95 -3.80 11.16
CA ALA A 41 -20.74 -2.73 12.15
C ALA A 41 -19.51 -1.84 11.87
N THR A 42 -18.60 -2.24 10.99
CA THR A 42 -17.35 -1.51 10.72
C THR A 42 -17.43 -0.70 9.43
N SER A 43 -17.05 0.58 9.49
CA SER A 43 -16.96 1.44 8.31
C SER A 43 -16.06 0.81 7.24
N THR A 44 -16.50 0.85 5.99
CA THR A 44 -15.74 0.39 4.82
C THR A 44 -14.34 1.02 4.77
N GLU A 45 -14.22 2.29 5.14
CA GLU A 45 -12.93 3.00 5.19
C GLU A 45 -11.97 2.37 6.20
N HIS A 46 -12.45 2.08 7.41
CA HIS A 46 -11.65 1.44 8.45
C HIS A 46 -11.15 0.06 8.01
N ARG A 47 -11.98 -0.72 7.32
CA ARG A 47 -11.60 -2.02 6.75
C ARG A 47 -10.50 -1.88 5.70
N LEU A 48 -10.60 -0.89 4.83
CA LEU A 48 -9.62 -0.67 3.77
C LEU A 48 -8.28 -0.19 4.34
N VAL A 49 -8.28 0.65 5.38
CA VAL A 49 -7.06 1.03 6.11
C VAL A 49 -6.39 -0.19 6.74
N LYS A 50 -7.17 -1.09 7.38
CA LYS A 50 -6.64 -2.35 7.94
C LYS A 50 -6.00 -3.23 6.87
N LEU A 51 -6.66 -3.40 5.72
CA LEU A 51 -6.11 -4.16 4.59
C LEU A 51 -4.83 -3.53 4.03
N ALA A 52 -4.82 -2.20 3.85
CA ALA A 52 -3.63 -1.48 3.39
C ALA A 52 -2.45 -1.66 4.36
N GLN A 53 -2.71 -1.70 5.66
CA GLN A 53 -1.67 -1.99 6.65
C GLN A 53 -1.15 -3.42 6.59
N ILE A 54 -2.01 -4.41 6.41
CA ILE A 54 -1.60 -5.81 6.21
C ILE A 54 -0.65 -5.90 5.01
N ILE A 55 -1.02 -5.30 3.88
CA ILE A 55 -0.20 -5.29 2.66
C ILE A 55 1.15 -4.60 2.91
N LYS A 56 1.14 -3.38 3.47
CA LYS A 56 2.37 -2.63 3.79
C LYS A 56 3.31 -3.44 4.70
N ARG A 57 2.75 -4.13 5.69
CA ARG A 57 3.51 -4.93 6.65
C ARG A 57 4.10 -6.18 5.99
N PHE A 58 3.31 -6.91 5.21
CA PHE A 58 3.76 -8.07 4.46
C PHE A 58 4.98 -7.75 3.61
N LEU A 59 4.91 -6.69 2.79
CA LEU A 59 5.99 -6.30 1.89
C LEU A 59 7.26 -5.87 2.66
N ARG A 60 7.11 -5.33 3.87
CA ARG A 60 8.22 -4.91 4.73
C ARG A 60 8.92 -6.08 5.43
N GLU A 61 8.18 -7.13 5.76
CA GLU A 61 8.68 -8.29 6.51
C GLU A 61 9.18 -9.42 5.60
N LEU A 62 9.18 -9.23 4.28
CA LEU A 62 9.77 -10.18 3.35
C LEU A 62 11.27 -10.37 3.65
N PRO A 63 11.80 -11.60 3.53
CA PRO A 63 13.23 -11.87 3.68
C PRO A 63 14.09 -11.07 2.69
N GLU A 64 13.53 -10.80 1.51
CA GLU A 64 14.12 -10.00 0.46
C GLU A 64 13.10 -8.91 0.05
N PRO A 65 13.52 -7.64 -0.10
CA PRO A 65 12.63 -6.58 -0.52
C PRO A 65 12.04 -6.85 -1.91
N VAL A 66 10.83 -6.33 -2.14
CA VAL A 66 10.11 -6.46 -3.42
C VAL A 66 10.92 -5.94 -4.59
N ILE A 67 11.67 -4.86 -4.38
CA ILE A 67 12.75 -4.44 -5.28
C ILE A 67 14.00 -5.13 -4.75
N PRO A 68 14.53 -6.17 -5.42
CA PRO A 68 15.68 -6.89 -4.92
C PRO A 68 16.86 -5.95 -4.75
N THR A 69 17.66 -6.19 -3.71
CA THR A 69 18.79 -5.33 -3.32
C THR A 69 19.77 -5.14 -4.48
N ASP A 70 19.99 -6.19 -5.27
CA ASP A 70 20.88 -6.20 -6.43
C ASP A 70 20.43 -5.22 -7.53
N PHE A 71 19.13 -4.91 -7.60
CA PHE A 71 18.56 -3.99 -8.60
C PHE A 71 18.23 -2.61 -8.03
N TYR A 72 18.44 -2.37 -6.73
CA TYR A 72 18.02 -1.14 -6.07
C TYR A 72 18.65 0.11 -6.71
N GLU A 73 19.98 0.14 -6.83
CA GLU A 73 20.72 1.27 -7.42
C GLU A 73 20.32 1.54 -8.88
N SER A 74 20.10 0.48 -9.66
CA SER A 74 19.63 0.60 -11.05
C SER A 74 18.23 1.20 -11.12
N THR A 75 17.35 0.84 -10.19
CA THR A 75 15.97 1.33 -10.10
C THR A 75 15.94 2.82 -9.71
N VAL A 76 16.74 3.21 -8.72
CA VAL A 76 16.89 4.62 -8.30
C VAL A 76 17.43 5.47 -9.44
N SER A 77 18.45 4.96 -10.14
CA SER A 77 19.05 5.64 -11.30
C SER A 77 18.04 5.88 -12.42
N LEU A 78 17.17 4.90 -12.70
CA LEU A 78 16.09 5.04 -13.69
C LEU A 78 15.01 6.03 -13.23
N ALA A 79 14.62 6.02 -11.96
CA ALA A 79 13.62 6.94 -11.43
C ALA A 79 14.07 8.41 -11.48
N GLY A 80 15.37 8.66 -11.35
CA GLY A 80 15.98 9.99 -11.48
C GLY A 80 16.10 10.50 -12.92
N GLN A 81 15.92 9.64 -13.93
CA GLN A 81 15.94 10.05 -15.32
C GLN A 81 14.59 10.69 -15.68
N THR A 82 14.55 12.02 -15.69
CA THR A 82 13.45 12.74 -16.34
C THR A 82 13.45 12.39 -17.82
N ASP A 83 12.37 11.76 -18.27
CA ASP A 83 12.08 11.48 -19.67
C ASP A 83 12.26 12.77 -20.50
N PRO A 84 13.22 12.83 -21.44
CA PRO A 84 13.47 14.02 -22.25
C PRO A 84 12.25 14.41 -23.12
N SER A 85 11.29 13.50 -23.26
CA SER A 85 10.00 13.75 -23.94
C SER A 85 9.05 14.63 -23.14
N LYS A 86 9.22 14.74 -21.80
CA LYS A 86 8.37 15.57 -20.93
C LYS A 86 8.87 17.01 -20.79
N SER A 87 10.16 17.28 -21.02
CA SER A 87 10.75 18.62 -20.94
C SER A 87 10.31 19.57 -22.06
N ASN A 88 9.86 19.05 -23.21
CA ASN A 88 9.42 19.87 -24.34
C ASN A 88 7.97 20.37 -24.24
N LEU A 89 7.17 19.89 -23.28
CA LEU A 89 5.79 20.34 -23.11
C LEU A 89 5.66 21.64 -22.28
N LEU A 90 6.70 22.04 -21.54
CA LEU A 90 6.68 23.24 -20.70
C LEU A 90 7.32 24.47 -21.36
N SER A 91 8.09 24.30 -22.44
CA SER A 91 8.72 25.41 -23.17
C SER A 91 7.86 25.99 -24.29
N SER A 92 6.78 25.31 -24.71
CA SER A 92 5.94 25.74 -25.83
C SER A 92 4.71 26.59 -25.45
N VAL A 93 4.58 27.01 -24.18
CA VAL A 93 3.49 27.90 -23.68
C VAL A 93 3.98 29.35 -23.45
N SER A 94 5.18 29.71 -23.91
CA SER A 94 5.70 31.09 -23.78
C SER A 94 6.32 31.64 -25.06
N SER A 95 5.63 31.52 -26.19
CA SER A 95 5.93 32.30 -27.41
C SER A 95 4.65 32.82 -28.04
#